data_AF-A0AAU0H3M6-F1
#
_entry.id   AF-A0AAU0H3M6-F1
#
_cell.length_a   1.000
_cell.length_b   1.000
_cell.length_c   1.000
_cell.angle_alpha   90.00
_cell.angle_beta   90.00
_cell.angle_gamma   90.00
#
_symmetry.space_group_name_H-M   'P 1'
#
loop_
_entity.id
_entity.type
_entity.pdbx_description
1 polymer ?
#
loop_
_entity_poly.entity_id
_entity_poly.type
_entity_poly.pdbx_seq_one_letter_code
_entity_poly.pdbx_strand_id
1 'polypeptide(L)'
;MKLASLKTDHPDGKLIIVSHDQALYVDVSDIAATMQSALENWSSCCEALTARYQSLNNGEAKSAAVFAGQSVLAPLPRAWQWLDGSLFLNHGHLMQQAFHLDPIADADKFPLVYQGAGDSFLGARDDIVVADLKHGIDFEGEFGVIVDAIPMGCSAQEALSKIRLVVLLNDISYRALGPREMKTGFGFVQAKGATAFAPIALTPDELGEHWQNGRVCLPLQVTRNSEAFGQPDGQEMHFGFHELIAHVAQTRPINAGTVFGSGTVSNADPSKGQACISELRAKEMIQHGAPQTPFMQQDEVVEFNVFDTNGNSLFGAIEQRVTASNKSENQ
;
A
#
# COMPACT_ATOMS: atom_id res chain seq x y z
N MET A 1 -17.67 1.17 3.52
CA MET A 1 -17.39 2.61 3.63
C MET A 1 -16.08 2.97 2.92
N LYS A 2 -16.04 4.17 2.31
CA LYS A 2 -14.82 4.78 1.74
C LYS A 2 -14.37 5.98 2.58
N LEU A 3 -13.14 5.96 3.07
CA LEU A 3 -12.58 6.97 3.98
C LEU A 3 -11.33 7.62 3.36
N ALA A 4 -11.16 8.92 3.57
CA ALA A 4 -9.97 9.65 3.13
C ALA A 4 -9.56 10.72 4.15
N SER A 5 -8.35 11.24 4.01
CA SER A 5 -7.81 12.32 4.86
C SER A 5 -7.61 13.58 4.03
N LEU A 6 -8.48 14.57 4.20
CA LEU A 6 -8.38 15.87 3.54
C LEU A 6 -7.19 16.65 4.12
N LYS A 7 -6.37 17.26 3.27
CA LYS A 7 -5.24 18.08 3.71
C LYS A 7 -5.72 19.34 4.43
N THR A 8 -5.16 19.61 5.59
CA THR A 8 -5.39 20.81 6.41
C THR A 8 -4.07 21.26 7.05
N ASP A 9 -4.11 22.25 7.94
CA ASP A 9 -2.95 22.64 8.74
C ASP A 9 -2.60 21.60 9.84
N HIS A 10 -3.48 20.63 10.11
CA HIS A 10 -3.21 19.53 11.03
C HIS A 10 -2.36 18.45 10.34
N PRO A 11 -1.31 17.91 10.98
CA PRO A 11 -0.40 16.93 10.36
C PRO A 11 -1.10 15.63 9.93
N ASP A 12 -2.14 15.22 10.65
CA ASP A 12 -2.95 14.04 10.30
C ASP A 12 -4.13 14.34 9.36
N GLY A 13 -4.19 15.57 8.83
CA GLY A 13 -5.30 16.05 8.02
C GLY A 13 -6.63 16.05 8.76
N LYS A 14 -7.72 15.88 8.01
CA LYS A 14 -9.09 15.80 8.52
C LYS A 14 -9.82 14.60 7.91
N LEU A 15 -10.44 13.78 8.74
CA LEU A 15 -11.19 12.62 8.27
C LEU A 15 -12.44 13.03 7.50
N ILE A 16 -12.62 12.43 6.33
CA ILE A 16 -13.83 12.56 5.51
C ILE A 16 -14.33 11.18 5.07
N ILE A 17 -15.63 11.09 4.82
CA ILE A 17 -16.25 9.96 4.14
C ILE A 17 -16.46 10.34 2.67
N VAL A 18 -16.08 9.44 1.75
CA VAL A 18 -16.24 9.59 0.30
C VAL A 18 -17.42 8.71 -0.16
N SER A 19 -18.21 9.15 -1.14
CA SER A 19 -19.33 8.36 -1.69
C SER A 19 -18.82 7.14 -2.47
N HIS A 20 -19.69 6.16 -2.68
CA HIS A 20 -19.38 4.92 -3.38
C HIS A 20 -18.83 5.18 -4.80
N ASP A 21 -19.44 6.12 -5.53
CA ASP A 21 -19.02 6.57 -6.86
C ASP A 21 -17.83 7.56 -6.85
N GLN A 22 -17.31 7.88 -5.66
CA GLN A 22 -16.25 8.87 -5.44
C GLN A 22 -16.56 10.29 -5.91
N ALA A 23 -17.82 10.62 -6.19
CA ALA A 23 -18.20 11.95 -6.67
C ALA A 23 -18.25 12.99 -5.54
N LEU A 24 -18.69 12.55 -4.35
CA LEU A 24 -18.97 13.41 -3.21
C LEU A 24 -18.18 12.98 -1.98
N TYR A 25 -18.01 13.91 -1.04
CA TYR A 25 -17.54 13.61 0.30
C TYR A 25 -18.32 14.41 1.35
N VAL A 26 -18.22 13.98 2.60
CA VAL A 26 -18.77 14.69 3.76
C VAL A 26 -17.78 14.69 4.91
N ASP A 27 -17.73 15.82 5.63
CA ASP A 27 -16.97 15.96 6.86
C ASP A 27 -17.57 15.09 7.98
N VAL A 28 -16.71 14.44 8.76
CA VAL A 28 -17.08 13.60 9.91
C VAL A 28 -16.30 13.95 11.17
N SER A 29 -15.72 15.15 11.24
CA SER A 29 -14.96 15.62 12.40
C SER A 29 -15.79 15.66 13.69
N ASP A 30 -17.12 15.70 13.58
CA ASP A 30 -18.05 15.58 14.70
C ASP A 30 -18.09 14.16 15.31
N ILE A 31 -17.69 13.15 14.54
CA ILE A 31 -17.60 11.74 14.95
C ILE A 31 -16.15 11.39 15.31
N ALA A 32 -15.20 11.71 14.44
CA ALA A 32 -13.76 11.55 14.66
C ALA A 32 -12.99 12.56 13.80
N ALA A 33 -12.07 13.31 14.42
CA ALA A 33 -11.35 14.39 13.75
C ALA A 33 -10.35 13.90 12.68
N THR A 34 -9.71 12.75 12.92
CA THR A 34 -8.66 12.19 12.06
C THR A 34 -8.87 10.69 11.86
N MET A 35 -8.27 10.12 10.82
CA MET A 35 -8.29 8.67 10.57
C MET A 35 -7.72 7.89 11.77
N GLN A 36 -6.60 8.34 12.33
CA GLN A 36 -5.98 7.72 13.50
C GLN A 36 -6.94 7.71 14.71
N SER A 37 -7.61 8.84 14.99
CA SER A 37 -8.59 8.92 16.09
C SER A 37 -9.77 7.98 15.88
N ALA A 38 -10.26 7.84 14.64
CA ALA A 38 -11.31 6.88 14.31
C ALA A 38 -10.86 5.43 14.54
N LEU A 39 -9.64 5.07 14.13
CA LEU A 39 -9.10 3.72 14.32
C LEU A 39 -8.88 3.37 15.79
N GLU A 40 -8.39 4.30 16.59
CA GLU A 40 -8.19 4.13 18.04
C GLU A 40 -9.51 3.99 18.81
N ASN A 41 -10.62 4.49 18.25
CA ASN A 41 -11.94 4.50 18.88
C ASN A 41 -12.99 3.76 18.02
N TRP A 42 -12.55 2.82 17.19
CA TRP A 42 -13.37 2.27 16.10
C TRP A 42 -14.70 1.70 16.59
N SER A 43 -14.69 0.94 17.69
CA SER A 43 -15.91 0.35 18.26
C SER A 43 -16.96 1.38 18.68
N SER A 44 -16.53 2.61 18.99
CA SER A 44 -17.40 3.68 19.46
C SER A 44 -17.91 4.56 18.31
N CYS A 45 -17.20 4.61 17.18
CA CYS A 45 -17.53 5.50 16.07
C CYS A 45 -18.00 4.80 14.79
N CYS A 46 -17.75 3.48 14.62
CA CYS A 46 -17.99 2.80 13.36
C CYS A 46 -19.46 2.84 12.91
N GLU A 47 -20.40 2.70 13.84
CA GLU A 47 -21.84 2.77 13.55
C GLU A 47 -22.24 4.16 13.04
N ALA A 48 -21.76 5.22 13.70
CA ALA A 48 -22.02 6.60 13.29
C ALA A 48 -21.38 6.93 11.93
N LEU A 49 -20.14 6.48 11.69
CA LEU A 49 -19.49 6.60 10.39
C LEU A 49 -20.27 5.87 9.30
N THR A 50 -20.77 4.66 9.59
CA THR A 50 -21.53 3.85 8.64
C THR A 50 -22.86 4.52 8.29
N ALA A 51 -23.57 5.05 9.29
CA ALA A 51 -24.79 5.81 9.06
C ALA A 51 -24.55 7.07 8.21
N ARG A 52 -23.43 7.77 8.44
CA ARG A 52 -23.05 8.94 7.61
C ARG A 52 -22.71 8.53 6.18
N TYR A 53 -22.02 7.41 5.97
CA TYR A 53 -21.74 6.86 4.64
C TYR A 53 -23.02 6.49 3.89
N GLN A 54 -23.97 5.82 4.56
CA GLN A 54 -25.27 5.49 3.96
C GLN A 54 -26.05 6.75 3.60
N SER A 55 -26.11 7.74 4.51
CA SER A 55 -26.77 9.02 4.26
C SER A 55 -26.16 9.78 3.06
N LEU A 56 -24.84 9.77 2.92
CA LEU A 56 -24.15 10.37 1.76
C LEU A 56 -24.57 9.68 0.45
N ASN A 57 -24.54 8.35 0.42
CA ASN A 57 -24.87 7.58 -0.78
C ASN A 57 -26.35 7.63 -1.15
N ASN A 58 -27.25 7.85 -0.18
CA ASN A 58 -28.67 8.06 -0.42
C ASN A 58 -29.02 9.49 -0.85
N GLY A 59 -28.05 10.40 -0.92
CA GLY A 59 -28.27 11.81 -1.26
C GLY A 59 -28.91 12.64 -0.14
N GLU A 60 -28.83 12.18 1.10
CA GLU A 60 -29.48 12.80 2.26
C GLU A 60 -28.53 13.70 3.08
N ALA A 61 -27.21 13.59 2.82
CA ALA A 61 -26.19 14.37 3.52
C ALA A 61 -26.21 15.85 3.10
N LYS A 62 -26.70 16.72 3.98
CA LYS A 62 -26.85 18.17 3.73
C LYS A 62 -25.54 18.92 3.46
N SER A 63 -24.42 18.41 3.95
CA SER A 63 -23.09 19.03 3.84
C SER A 63 -22.18 18.30 2.85
N ALA A 64 -22.75 17.53 1.92
CA ALA A 64 -21.98 16.89 0.87
C ALA A 64 -21.33 17.93 -0.06
N ALA A 65 -20.07 17.69 -0.43
CA ALA A 65 -19.30 18.51 -1.35
C ALA A 65 -18.62 17.64 -2.41
N VAL A 66 -18.20 18.25 -3.52
CA VAL A 66 -17.53 17.53 -4.62
C VAL A 66 -16.14 17.06 -4.17
N PHE A 67 -15.88 15.76 -4.31
CA PHE A 67 -14.60 15.14 -3.94
C PHE A 67 -13.51 15.34 -4.99
N ALA A 68 -13.88 15.41 -6.27
CA ALA A 68 -12.93 15.63 -7.35
C ALA A 68 -12.15 16.95 -7.16
N GLY A 69 -10.82 16.89 -7.30
CA GLY A 69 -9.91 18.03 -7.20
C GLY A 69 -9.54 18.45 -5.77
N GLN A 70 -10.03 17.76 -4.74
CA GLN A 70 -9.61 18.02 -3.37
C GLN A 70 -8.14 17.60 -3.15
N SER A 71 -7.43 18.34 -2.30
CA SER A 71 -6.09 17.95 -1.85
C SER A 71 -6.23 16.97 -0.68
N VAL A 72 -5.83 15.73 -0.91
CA VAL A 72 -5.91 14.64 0.06
C VAL A 72 -4.50 14.14 0.38
N LEU A 73 -4.29 13.76 1.64
CA LEU A 73 -3.08 13.08 2.11
C LEU A 73 -3.25 11.57 1.91
N ALA A 74 -2.22 10.78 2.23
CA ALA A 74 -2.42 9.35 2.51
C ALA A 74 -3.54 9.17 3.56
N PRO A 75 -4.35 8.08 3.50
CA PRO A 75 -5.45 7.87 4.45
C PRO A 75 -5.00 7.96 5.91
N LEU A 76 -3.83 7.40 6.22
CA LEU A 76 -3.03 7.74 7.39
C LEU A 76 -1.76 8.47 6.90
N PRO A 77 -1.58 9.78 7.14
CA PRO A 77 -0.36 10.49 6.74
C PRO A 77 0.90 10.01 7.48
N ARG A 78 0.69 9.47 8.69
CA ARG A 78 1.68 8.79 9.51
C ARG A 78 0.97 7.73 10.34
N ALA A 79 1.70 6.67 10.67
CA ALA A 79 1.26 5.58 11.49
C ALA A 79 2.32 5.26 12.54
N TRP A 80 1.86 4.73 13.68
CA TRP A 80 2.76 4.28 14.75
C TRP A 80 3.65 3.11 14.30
N GLN A 81 3.19 2.34 13.31
CA GLN A 81 3.88 1.16 12.84
C GLN A 81 3.51 0.84 11.39
N TRP A 82 4.53 0.59 10.58
CA TRP A 82 4.45 0.11 9.19
C TRP A 82 5.24 -1.19 9.07
N LEU A 83 4.56 -2.29 8.78
CA LEU A 83 5.17 -3.61 8.62
C LEU A 83 4.83 -4.14 7.25
N ASP A 84 5.84 -4.41 6.44
CA ASP A 84 5.60 -4.84 5.08
C ASP A 84 6.07 -6.27 4.87
N GLY A 85 5.16 -7.07 4.30
CA GLY A 85 5.33 -8.49 4.09
C GLY A 85 6.02 -8.80 2.76
N SER A 86 6.33 -10.08 2.54
CA SER A 86 6.61 -10.60 1.20
C SER A 86 5.70 -11.80 0.97
N LEU A 87 4.42 -11.52 0.75
CA LEU A 87 3.36 -12.53 0.80
C LEU A 87 3.12 -13.22 -0.56
N PHE A 88 3.73 -12.73 -1.63
CA PHE A 88 3.71 -13.37 -2.95
C PHE A 88 5.01 -14.12 -3.21
N LEU A 89 5.03 -15.44 -3.00
CA LEU A 89 6.25 -16.25 -3.13
C LEU A 89 6.89 -16.17 -4.52
N ASN A 90 6.10 -15.94 -5.57
CA ASN A 90 6.59 -15.78 -6.93
C ASN A 90 7.65 -14.66 -7.04
N HIS A 91 7.43 -13.53 -6.36
CA HIS A 91 8.39 -12.43 -6.31
C HIS A 91 9.75 -12.90 -5.80
N GLY A 92 9.76 -13.58 -4.65
CA GLY A 92 10.96 -14.13 -4.03
C GLY A 92 11.66 -15.18 -4.91
N HIS A 93 10.89 -16.07 -5.56
CA HIS A 93 11.42 -17.07 -6.48
C HIS A 93 12.13 -16.43 -7.68
N LEU A 94 11.56 -15.38 -8.28
CA LEU A 94 12.18 -14.65 -9.38
C LEU A 94 13.51 -14.02 -8.96
N MET A 95 13.55 -13.38 -7.79
CA MET A 95 14.79 -12.80 -7.26
C MET A 95 15.85 -13.88 -6.99
N GLN A 96 15.48 -14.99 -6.35
CA GLN A 96 16.40 -16.09 -6.08
C GLN A 96 17.00 -16.67 -7.36
N GLN A 97 16.18 -16.89 -8.38
CA GLN A 97 16.64 -17.39 -9.68
C GLN A 97 17.57 -16.41 -10.39
N ALA A 98 17.17 -15.13 -10.48
CA ALA A 98 17.93 -14.10 -11.19
C ALA A 98 19.30 -13.83 -10.55
N PHE A 99 19.38 -13.84 -9.22
CA PHE A 99 20.60 -13.54 -8.49
C PHE A 99 21.37 -14.78 -8.01
N HIS A 100 20.92 -15.98 -8.39
CA HIS A 100 21.51 -17.26 -7.95
C HIS A 100 21.64 -17.36 -6.42
N LEU A 101 20.61 -16.92 -5.70
CA LEU A 101 20.56 -16.96 -4.24
C LEU A 101 20.00 -18.30 -3.77
N ASP A 102 20.49 -18.77 -2.63
CA ASP A 102 19.94 -19.95 -1.98
C ASP A 102 18.48 -19.70 -1.56
N PRO A 103 17.61 -20.73 -1.62
CA PRO A 103 16.26 -20.64 -1.09
C PRO A 103 16.26 -20.26 0.39
N ILE A 104 15.36 -19.35 0.77
CA ILE A 104 15.11 -19.04 2.18
C ILE A 104 14.34 -20.21 2.78
N ALA A 105 14.93 -20.84 3.81
CA ALA A 105 14.30 -21.96 4.50
C ALA A 105 12.93 -21.56 5.09
N ASP A 106 11.93 -22.43 4.88
CA ASP A 106 10.56 -22.29 5.40
C ASP A 106 9.83 -20.98 5.03
N ALA A 107 10.26 -20.28 3.96
CA ALA A 107 9.60 -19.07 3.48
C ALA A 107 8.15 -19.29 3.01
N ASP A 108 7.78 -20.54 2.72
CA ASP A 108 6.42 -20.98 2.39
C ASP A 108 5.54 -21.23 3.64
N LYS A 109 6.15 -21.26 4.83
CA LYS A 109 5.49 -21.50 6.12
C LYS A 109 5.48 -20.29 7.04
N PHE A 110 6.51 -19.45 6.97
CA PHE A 110 6.65 -18.25 7.79
C PHE A 110 6.69 -17.01 6.89
N PRO A 111 5.69 -16.11 6.98
CA PRO A 111 5.70 -14.86 6.24
C PRO A 111 6.99 -14.08 6.49
N LEU A 112 7.66 -13.64 5.42
CA LEU A 112 8.74 -12.67 5.53
C LEU A 112 8.14 -11.29 5.78
N VAL A 113 8.72 -10.54 6.71
CA VAL A 113 8.24 -9.21 7.08
C VAL A 113 9.41 -8.34 7.54
N TYR A 114 9.38 -7.06 7.20
CA TYR A 114 10.31 -6.07 7.75
C TYR A 114 9.56 -4.88 8.37
N GLN A 115 10.24 -4.16 9.25
CA GLN A 115 9.71 -2.94 9.86
C GLN A 115 10.12 -1.74 9.00
N GLY A 116 9.14 -1.09 8.36
CA GLY A 116 9.36 0.12 7.58
C GLY A 116 9.13 1.41 8.37
N ALA A 117 9.39 2.55 7.73
CA ALA A 117 9.18 3.88 8.29
C ALA A 117 7.71 4.32 8.09
N GLY A 118 6.97 4.47 9.19
CA GLY A 118 5.56 4.87 9.17
C GLY A 118 5.32 6.35 9.45
N ASP A 119 6.36 7.16 9.65
CA ASP A 119 6.26 8.51 10.21
C ASP A 119 6.03 9.63 9.18
N SER A 120 6.14 9.33 7.87
CA SER A 120 5.98 10.31 6.80
C SER A 120 5.53 9.67 5.47
N PHE A 121 4.30 9.18 5.41
CA PHE A 121 3.75 8.62 4.18
C PHE A 121 3.42 9.71 3.15
N LEU A 122 3.53 9.34 1.87
CA LEU A 122 3.24 10.22 0.74
C LEU A 122 1.77 10.09 0.31
N GLY A 123 1.18 11.21 -0.07
CA GLY A 123 -0.10 11.23 -0.75
C GLY A 123 0.01 10.67 -2.18
N ALA A 124 -1.13 10.30 -2.74
CA ALA A 124 -1.23 9.63 -4.04
C ALA A 124 -0.58 10.37 -5.23
N ARG A 125 -0.43 11.70 -5.12
CA ARG A 125 0.15 12.58 -6.14
C ARG A 125 1.38 13.34 -5.68
N ASP A 126 1.93 12.99 -4.52
CA ASP A 126 3.19 13.56 -4.09
C ASP A 126 4.34 12.93 -4.90
N ASP A 127 5.29 13.76 -5.31
CA ASP A 127 6.47 13.31 -6.05
C ASP A 127 7.32 12.32 -5.23
N ILE A 128 7.94 11.38 -5.93
CA ILE A 128 9.03 10.55 -5.41
C ILE A 128 10.30 11.41 -5.42
N VAL A 129 10.53 12.14 -4.33
CA VAL A 129 11.70 13.03 -4.21
C VAL A 129 12.94 12.24 -3.82
N VAL A 130 14.01 12.35 -4.63
CA VAL A 130 15.20 11.51 -4.49
C VAL A 130 16.50 12.30 -4.46
N ALA A 131 17.44 11.90 -3.60
CA ALA A 131 18.73 12.60 -3.48
C ALA A 131 19.71 12.29 -4.62
N ASP A 132 19.63 11.09 -5.20
CA ASP A 132 20.48 10.63 -6.32
C ASP A 132 19.72 9.59 -7.15
N LEU A 133 19.62 9.81 -8.46
CA LEU A 133 18.97 8.89 -9.40
C LEU A 133 19.71 7.54 -9.52
N LYS A 134 20.98 7.49 -9.12
CA LYS A 134 21.78 6.25 -9.10
C LYS A 134 21.36 5.27 -8.01
N HIS A 135 20.47 5.67 -7.09
CA HIS A 135 19.94 4.77 -6.06
C HIS A 135 19.04 3.65 -6.61
N GLY A 136 18.70 3.67 -7.91
CA GLY A 136 17.92 2.61 -8.54
C GLY A 136 16.47 2.63 -8.08
N ILE A 137 15.78 3.73 -8.42
CA ILE A 137 14.44 4.05 -7.94
C ILE A 137 13.43 3.11 -8.57
N ASP A 138 12.68 2.43 -7.72
CA ASP A 138 11.68 1.45 -8.13
C ASP A 138 10.38 1.71 -7.38
N PHE A 139 9.29 1.39 -8.05
CA PHE A 139 7.96 1.36 -7.46
C PHE A 139 7.62 -0.08 -7.08
N GLU A 140 6.76 -0.27 -6.08
CA GLU A 140 6.23 -1.57 -5.69
C GLU A 140 4.73 -1.45 -5.49
N GLY A 141 3.96 -1.94 -6.46
CA GLY A 141 2.50 -1.94 -6.38
C GLY A 141 2.00 -3.00 -5.41
N GLU A 142 1.28 -2.56 -4.38
CA GLU A 142 0.88 -3.41 -3.26
C GLU A 142 -0.52 -3.12 -2.74
N PHE A 143 -1.08 -4.12 -2.06
CA PHE A 143 -2.21 -3.92 -1.18
C PHE A 143 -1.73 -3.81 0.26
N GLY A 144 -2.52 -3.17 1.11
CA GLY A 144 -2.28 -3.16 2.54
C GLY A 144 -3.56 -3.18 3.35
N VAL A 145 -3.42 -3.39 4.65
CA VAL A 145 -4.51 -3.31 5.62
C VAL A 145 -4.13 -2.47 6.82
N ILE A 146 -5.13 -1.81 7.40
CA ILE A 146 -5.01 -1.08 8.66
C ILE A 146 -5.89 -1.79 9.69
N VAL A 147 -5.31 -2.04 10.87
CA VAL A 147 -5.93 -2.87 11.90
C VAL A 147 -6.38 -2.08 13.13
N ASP A 148 -7.31 -2.68 13.86
CA ASP A 148 -7.62 -2.35 15.26
C ASP A 148 -6.53 -2.91 16.19
N ALA A 149 -6.64 -2.66 17.49
CA ALA A 149 -5.75 -3.23 18.48
C ALA A 149 -5.87 -4.77 18.53
N ILE A 150 -4.72 -5.44 18.53
CA ILE A 150 -4.59 -6.90 18.49
C ILE A 150 -3.71 -7.35 19.67
N PRO A 151 -4.18 -8.30 20.50
CA PRO A 151 -3.38 -8.83 21.59
C PRO A 151 -2.21 -9.66 21.06
N MET A 152 -1.14 -9.73 21.85
CA MET A 152 -0.03 -10.64 21.60
C MET A 152 -0.51 -12.09 21.59
N GLY A 153 -0.04 -12.88 20.63
CA GLY A 153 -0.37 -14.30 20.49
C GLY A 153 -1.76 -14.56 19.90
N CYS A 154 -2.37 -13.59 19.22
CA CYS A 154 -3.67 -13.78 18.57
C CYS A 154 -3.63 -14.87 17.49
N SER A 155 -4.77 -15.53 17.27
CA SER A 155 -4.92 -16.44 16.12
C SER A 155 -5.08 -15.67 14.80
N ALA A 156 -4.83 -16.31 13.66
CA ALA A 156 -5.12 -15.72 12.34
C ALA A 156 -6.61 -15.36 12.19
N GLN A 157 -7.54 -16.16 12.74
CA GLN A 157 -8.96 -15.83 12.69
C GLN A 157 -9.30 -14.57 13.50
N GLU A 158 -8.66 -14.39 14.66
CA GLU A 158 -8.81 -13.18 15.45
C GLU A 158 -8.21 -11.99 14.70
N ALA A 159 -7.00 -12.12 14.13
CA ALA A 159 -6.36 -11.10 13.31
C ALA A 159 -7.24 -10.66 12.13
N LEU A 160 -7.87 -11.60 11.42
CA LEU A 160 -8.78 -11.31 10.31
C LEU A 160 -9.94 -10.41 10.75
N SER A 161 -10.51 -10.67 11.94
CA SER A 161 -11.60 -9.86 12.51
C SER A 161 -11.17 -8.46 12.94
N LYS A 162 -9.86 -8.19 13.02
CA LYS A 162 -9.25 -6.93 13.44
C LYS A 162 -8.84 -6.04 12.27
N ILE A 163 -8.95 -6.51 11.04
CA ILE A 163 -8.77 -5.66 9.85
C ILE A 163 -9.94 -4.66 9.78
N ARG A 164 -9.61 -3.38 9.61
CA ARG A 164 -10.58 -2.27 9.57
C ARG A 164 -10.65 -1.63 8.21
N LEU A 165 -9.48 -1.41 7.61
CA LEU A 165 -9.37 -0.78 6.30
C LEU A 165 -8.42 -1.56 5.41
N VAL A 166 -8.67 -1.46 4.11
CA VAL A 166 -7.82 -1.93 3.01
C VAL A 166 -7.35 -0.70 2.24
N VAL A 167 -6.09 -0.71 1.82
CA VAL A 167 -5.44 0.38 1.10
C VAL A 167 -4.67 -0.16 -0.10
N LEU A 168 -4.47 0.69 -1.10
CA LEU A 168 -3.57 0.49 -2.23
C LEU A 168 -2.33 1.38 -1.97
N LEU A 169 -1.13 0.83 -2.17
CA LEU A 169 0.12 1.53 -1.82
C LEU A 169 1.24 1.31 -2.83
N ASN A 170 2.22 2.22 -2.79
CA ASN A 170 3.49 2.15 -3.50
C ASN A 170 4.65 2.10 -2.50
N ASP A 171 5.29 0.93 -2.36
CA ASP A 171 6.44 0.77 -1.46
C ASP A 171 7.77 1.10 -2.15
N ILE A 172 8.02 2.40 -2.24
CA ILE A 172 9.14 3.00 -2.98
C ILE A 172 10.47 2.41 -2.52
N SER A 173 11.26 1.93 -3.49
CA SER A 173 12.49 1.19 -3.22
C SER A 173 13.70 1.77 -3.95
N TYR A 174 14.86 1.69 -3.28
CA TYR A 174 16.15 2.14 -3.78
C TYR A 174 17.08 0.94 -3.95
N ARG A 175 16.90 0.25 -5.08
CA ARG A 175 17.44 -1.10 -5.34
C ARG A 175 18.96 -1.18 -5.33
N ALA A 176 19.67 -0.09 -5.63
CA ALA A 176 21.13 -0.07 -5.57
C ALA A 176 21.67 -0.16 -4.14
N LEU A 177 20.87 0.22 -3.13
CA LEU A 177 21.26 0.21 -1.71
C LEU A 177 20.98 -1.13 -1.04
N GLY A 178 19.97 -1.86 -1.52
CA GLY A 178 19.50 -3.14 -0.96
C GLY A 178 20.58 -4.19 -0.73
N PRO A 179 21.46 -4.51 -1.70
CA PRO A 179 22.47 -5.57 -1.52
C PRO A 179 23.41 -5.33 -0.33
N ARG A 180 23.79 -4.07 -0.09
CA ARG A 180 24.65 -3.72 1.05
C ARG A 180 23.90 -3.90 2.36
N GLU A 181 22.69 -3.37 2.47
CA GLU A 181 21.88 -3.44 3.69
C GLU A 181 21.55 -4.89 4.05
N MET A 182 21.14 -5.70 3.07
CA MET A 182 20.87 -7.11 3.29
C MET A 182 22.09 -7.88 3.79
N LYS A 183 23.28 -7.59 3.25
CA LYS A 183 24.53 -8.21 3.70
C LYS A 183 24.86 -7.90 5.16
N THR A 184 24.37 -6.79 5.72
CA THR A 184 24.60 -6.46 7.14
C THR A 184 23.81 -7.34 8.10
N GLY A 185 22.67 -7.90 7.64
CA GLY A 185 21.75 -8.67 8.47
C GLY A 185 20.78 -7.82 9.31
N PHE A 186 20.76 -6.49 9.15
CA PHE A 186 19.89 -5.58 9.91
C PHE A 186 18.61 -5.16 9.15
N GLY A 187 18.35 -5.74 7.97
CA GLY A 187 17.19 -5.41 7.15
C GLY A 187 17.34 -4.08 6.42
N PHE A 188 16.22 -3.54 5.95
CA PHE A 188 16.17 -2.32 5.13
C PHE A 188 15.99 -1.08 6.00
N VAL A 189 16.73 -0.01 5.68
CA VAL A 189 16.52 1.33 6.23
C VAL A 189 16.59 2.35 5.11
N GLN A 190 17.74 2.43 4.43
CA GLN A 190 17.96 3.37 3.33
C GLN A 190 17.49 2.81 1.99
N ALA A 191 17.34 1.49 1.85
CA ALA A 191 16.86 0.88 0.62
C ALA A 191 15.34 1.02 0.42
N LYS A 192 14.60 1.52 1.41
CA LYS A 192 13.16 1.77 1.36
C LYS A 192 12.89 3.26 1.60
N GLY A 193 12.12 3.88 0.71
CA GLY A 193 11.72 5.27 0.78
C GLY A 193 10.44 5.47 1.58
N ALA A 194 9.85 6.67 1.48
CA ALA A 194 8.53 6.92 2.03
C ALA A 194 7.46 6.21 1.18
N THR A 195 6.70 5.30 1.79
CA THR A 195 5.58 4.62 1.13
C THR A 195 4.47 5.62 0.78
N ALA A 196 3.89 5.48 -0.41
CA ALA A 196 2.74 6.29 -0.83
C ALA A 196 1.45 5.49 -0.81
N PHE A 197 0.31 6.15 -0.64
CA PHE A 197 -1.01 5.49 -0.61
C PHE A 197 -1.98 6.15 -1.58
N ALA A 198 -2.87 5.33 -2.12
CA ALA A 198 -4.05 5.78 -2.85
C ALA A 198 -4.93 6.64 -1.93
N PRO A 199 -5.71 7.58 -2.47
CA PRO A 199 -6.39 8.60 -1.67
C PRO A 199 -7.47 8.05 -0.74
N ILE A 200 -8.03 6.87 -1.04
CA ILE A 200 -9.17 6.29 -0.32
C ILE A 200 -8.76 4.96 0.31
N ALA A 201 -9.05 4.81 1.60
CA ALA A 201 -9.07 3.54 2.30
C ALA A 201 -10.50 2.97 2.36
N LEU A 202 -10.63 1.65 2.18
CA LEU A 202 -11.91 0.97 2.09
C LEU A 202 -12.14 0.09 3.32
N THR A 203 -13.35 0.05 3.87
CA THR A 203 -13.70 -1.08 4.74
C THR A 203 -13.82 -2.36 3.88
N PRO A 204 -13.49 -3.56 4.40
CA PRO A 204 -13.45 -4.78 3.59
C PRO A 204 -14.74 -5.12 2.84
N ASP A 205 -15.91 -4.72 3.35
CA ASP A 205 -17.20 -4.92 2.70
C ASP A 205 -17.33 -4.20 1.34
N GLU A 206 -16.59 -3.11 1.10
CA GLU A 206 -16.57 -2.42 -0.21
C GLU A 206 -15.93 -3.26 -1.32
N LEU A 207 -15.14 -4.27 -0.97
CA LEU A 207 -14.56 -5.19 -1.94
C LEU A 207 -15.53 -6.34 -2.29
N GLY A 208 -16.61 -6.52 -1.54
CA GLY A 208 -17.62 -7.55 -1.77
C GLY A 208 -17.00 -8.96 -1.87
N GLU A 209 -17.29 -9.67 -2.96
CA GLU A 209 -16.75 -11.00 -3.21
C GLU A 209 -15.24 -11.04 -3.49
N HIS A 210 -14.62 -9.88 -3.71
CA HIS A 210 -13.18 -9.77 -3.95
C HIS A 210 -12.34 -9.69 -2.67
N TRP A 211 -12.97 -9.72 -1.48
CA TRP A 211 -12.26 -9.89 -0.23
C TRP A 211 -12.40 -11.33 0.27
N GLN A 212 -11.37 -12.14 0.05
CA GLN A 212 -11.41 -13.57 0.39
C GLN A 212 -10.16 -13.99 1.16
N ASN A 213 -10.36 -14.71 2.27
CA ASN A 213 -9.26 -15.25 3.08
C ASN A 213 -8.21 -14.19 3.45
N GLY A 214 -8.64 -12.95 3.77
CA GLY A 214 -7.74 -11.84 4.08
C GLY A 214 -6.86 -11.40 2.90
N ARG A 215 -7.38 -11.46 1.67
CA ARG A 215 -6.71 -11.05 0.42
C ARG A 215 -7.63 -10.17 -0.40
N VAL A 216 -7.04 -9.30 -1.21
CA VAL A 216 -7.73 -8.58 -2.29
C VAL A 216 -7.60 -9.40 -3.57
N CYS A 217 -8.70 -9.95 -4.08
CA CYS A 217 -8.76 -10.78 -5.28
C CYS A 217 -9.17 -9.95 -6.51
N LEU A 218 -8.33 -8.97 -6.84
CA LEU A 218 -8.49 -8.06 -7.98
C LEU A 218 -7.15 -7.76 -8.65
N PRO A 219 -7.17 -7.43 -9.95
CA PRO A 219 -5.99 -6.97 -10.68
C PRO A 219 -5.57 -5.56 -10.24
N LEU A 220 -4.27 -5.40 -9.99
CA LEU A 220 -3.59 -4.14 -9.75
C LEU A 220 -3.03 -3.60 -11.08
N GLN A 221 -3.70 -2.63 -11.68
CA GLN A 221 -3.21 -2.02 -12.92
C GLN A 221 -2.04 -1.09 -12.64
N VAL A 222 -0.96 -1.26 -13.38
CA VAL A 222 0.26 -0.46 -13.31
C VAL A 222 0.59 0.10 -14.68
N THR A 223 0.83 1.40 -14.74
CA THR A 223 1.43 2.04 -15.91
C THR A 223 2.72 2.75 -15.54
N ARG A 224 3.66 2.78 -16.49
CA ARG A 224 4.90 3.56 -16.41
C ARG A 224 4.95 4.46 -17.63
N ASN A 225 5.05 5.77 -17.43
CA ASN A 225 5.00 6.78 -18.50
C ASN A 225 3.78 6.61 -19.43
N SER A 226 2.60 6.35 -18.85
CA SER A 226 1.34 6.06 -19.57
C SER A 226 1.32 4.77 -20.39
N GLU A 227 2.37 3.94 -20.34
CA GLU A 227 2.39 2.63 -20.98
C GLU A 227 2.03 1.54 -19.97
N ALA A 228 1.22 0.56 -20.39
CA ALA A 228 0.85 -0.57 -19.56
C ALA A 228 2.11 -1.36 -19.16
N PHE A 229 2.30 -1.54 -17.86
CA PHE A 229 3.45 -2.22 -17.28
C PHE A 229 3.06 -3.57 -16.67
N GLY A 230 1.90 -3.62 -16.00
CA GLY A 230 1.36 -4.85 -15.46
C GLY A 230 -0.07 -4.72 -14.97
N GLN A 231 -0.67 -5.87 -14.76
CA GLN A 231 -1.98 -6.06 -14.15
C GLN A 231 -1.99 -7.35 -13.31
N PRO A 232 -0.99 -7.55 -12.41
CA PRO A 232 -0.96 -8.73 -11.55
C PRO A 232 -2.15 -8.74 -10.59
N ASP A 233 -2.63 -9.93 -10.25
CA ASP A 233 -3.82 -10.17 -9.44
C ASP A 233 -3.45 -10.57 -8.01
N GLY A 234 -4.02 -9.84 -7.04
CA GLY A 234 -3.78 -10.07 -5.62
C GLY A 234 -4.25 -11.43 -5.11
N GLN A 235 -5.06 -12.19 -5.88
CA GLN A 235 -5.49 -13.53 -5.51
C GLN A 235 -4.34 -14.54 -5.36
N GLU A 236 -3.18 -14.32 -6.01
CA GLU A 236 -2.00 -15.20 -5.91
C GLU A 236 -1.17 -14.98 -4.65
N MET A 237 -1.62 -14.08 -3.77
CA MET A 237 -1.03 -13.90 -2.46
C MET A 237 -1.01 -15.23 -1.69
N HIS A 238 0.18 -15.72 -1.32
CA HIS A 238 0.34 -17.02 -0.67
C HIS A 238 -0.16 -17.01 0.77
N PHE A 239 0.23 -16.01 1.56
CA PHE A 239 -0.27 -15.78 2.92
C PHE A 239 -1.28 -14.64 2.92
N GLY A 240 -2.48 -14.83 3.46
CA GLY A 240 -3.39 -13.69 3.63
C GLY A 240 -2.89 -12.75 4.74
N PHE A 241 -3.37 -11.51 4.77
CA PHE A 241 -2.97 -10.52 5.78
C PHE A 241 -3.15 -11.03 7.22
N HIS A 242 -4.23 -11.76 7.47
CA HIS A 242 -4.49 -12.40 8.76
C HIS A 242 -3.40 -13.35 9.26
N GLU A 243 -2.69 -14.04 8.36
CA GLU A 243 -1.57 -14.92 8.70
C GLU A 243 -0.32 -14.10 9.02
N LEU A 244 -0.03 -13.06 8.23
CA LEU A 244 1.06 -12.10 8.50
C LEU A 244 0.87 -11.40 9.86
N ILE A 245 -0.33 -10.92 10.13
CA ILE A 245 -0.66 -10.22 11.37
C ILE A 245 -0.48 -11.16 12.58
N ALA A 246 -0.98 -12.40 12.51
CA ALA A 246 -0.79 -13.37 13.59
C ALA A 246 0.68 -13.75 13.78
N HIS A 247 1.45 -13.85 12.69
CA HIS A 247 2.89 -14.06 12.74
C HIS A 247 3.60 -12.93 13.50
N VAL A 248 3.33 -11.67 13.18
CA VAL A 248 3.91 -10.50 13.88
C VAL A 248 3.44 -10.43 15.33
N ALA A 249 2.16 -10.70 15.58
CA ALA A 249 1.57 -10.62 16.92
C ALA A 249 2.11 -11.69 17.89
N GLN A 250 2.84 -12.70 17.40
CA GLN A 250 3.32 -13.81 18.22
C GLN A 250 4.06 -13.36 19.49
N THR A 251 4.84 -12.28 19.41
CA THR A 251 5.69 -11.82 20.52
C THR A 251 5.46 -10.36 20.92
N ARG A 252 4.43 -9.71 20.37
CA ARG A 252 4.09 -8.31 20.70
C ARG A 252 2.61 -8.03 20.43
N PRO A 253 1.97 -7.12 21.18
CA PRO A 253 0.69 -6.57 20.76
C PRO A 253 0.87 -5.69 19.52
N ILE A 254 -0.22 -5.47 18.79
CA ILE A 254 -0.30 -4.54 17.66
C ILE A 254 -1.30 -3.45 18.02
N ASN A 255 -0.91 -2.18 17.83
CA ASN A 255 -1.76 -1.04 18.15
C ASN A 255 -2.72 -0.72 17.00
N ALA A 256 -3.89 -0.15 17.34
CA ALA A 256 -4.83 0.35 16.36
C ALA A 256 -4.16 1.42 15.46
N GLY A 257 -4.40 1.32 14.15
CA GLY A 257 -3.73 2.15 13.15
C GLY A 257 -2.39 1.61 12.67
N THR A 258 -1.96 0.41 13.11
CA THR A 258 -0.83 -0.27 12.46
C THR A 258 -1.18 -0.63 11.03
N VAL A 259 -0.25 -0.37 10.12
CA VAL A 259 -0.39 -0.63 8.68
C VAL A 259 0.44 -1.87 8.32
N PHE A 260 -0.16 -2.80 7.58
CA PHE A 260 0.47 -3.99 7.03
C PHE A 260 0.47 -3.96 5.51
N GLY A 261 1.63 -4.18 4.90
CA GLY A 261 1.79 -4.29 3.45
C GLY A 261 1.84 -5.75 2.99
N SER A 262 1.50 -5.96 1.72
CA SER A 262 1.50 -7.30 1.13
C SER A 262 2.87 -7.75 0.64
N GLY A 263 3.79 -6.82 0.42
CA GLY A 263 4.84 -6.98 -0.58
C GLY A 263 4.28 -6.88 -1.99
N THR A 264 5.17 -6.58 -2.95
CA THR A 264 4.85 -6.45 -4.39
C THR A 264 3.88 -7.55 -4.87
N VAL A 265 2.76 -7.14 -5.48
CA VAL A 265 1.79 -8.05 -6.11
C VAL A 265 2.44 -8.76 -7.30
N SER A 266 2.44 -10.09 -7.28
CA SER A 266 3.20 -10.90 -8.24
C SER A 266 2.46 -12.18 -8.62
N ASN A 267 2.48 -12.52 -9.90
CA ASN A 267 1.85 -13.73 -10.44
C ASN A 267 2.85 -14.62 -11.18
N ALA A 268 2.62 -15.92 -11.09
CA ALA A 268 3.40 -16.91 -11.86
C ALA A 268 3.17 -16.79 -13.37
N ASP A 269 1.96 -16.40 -13.80
CA ASP A 269 1.65 -16.15 -15.21
C ASP A 269 2.33 -14.86 -15.71
N PRO A 270 3.32 -14.95 -16.61
CA PRO A 270 4.03 -13.77 -17.09
C PRO A 270 3.14 -12.83 -17.93
N SER A 271 1.99 -13.31 -18.45
CA SER A 271 1.05 -12.49 -19.22
C SER A 271 0.37 -11.40 -18.38
N LYS A 272 0.41 -11.54 -17.04
CA LYS A 272 -0.10 -10.55 -16.09
C LYS A 272 0.83 -9.34 -15.92
N GLY A 273 2.04 -9.37 -16.46
CA GLY A 273 3.02 -8.31 -16.26
C GLY A 273 3.63 -8.34 -14.87
N GLN A 274 3.91 -7.17 -14.28
CA GLN A 274 4.65 -7.00 -13.03
C GLN A 274 4.14 -5.78 -12.24
N ALA A 275 4.39 -5.73 -10.93
CA ALA A 275 4.14 -4.54 -10.12
C ALA A 275 5.42 -3.82 -9.64
N CYS A 276 6.60 -4.25 -10.08
CA CYS A 276 7.86 -3.50 -9.90
C CYS A 276 8.86 -3.73 -11.05
N ILE A 277 9.81 -2.79 -11.21
CA ILE A 277 10.88 -2.89 -12.22
C ILE A 277 11.85 -4.01 -11.86
N SER A 278 12.09 -4.26 -10.57
CA SER A 278 12.96 -5.36 -10.13
C SER A 278 12.53 -6.71 -10.68
N GLU A 279 11.23 -7.02 -10.71
CA GLU A 279 10.74 -8.27 -11.30
C GLU A 279 10.93 -8.34 -12.82
N LEU A 280 10.67 -7.24 -13.54
CA LEU A 280 10.94 -7.18 -14.98
C LEU A 280 12.43 -7.46 -15.24
N ARG A 281 13.32 -6.83 -14.48
CA ARG A 281 14.77 -7.04 -14.56
C ARG A 281 15.18 -8.45 -14.20
N ALA A 282 14.55 -9.07 -13.21
CA ALA A 282 14.81 -10.48 -12.88
C ALA A 282 14.41 -11.41 -14.02
N LYS A 283 13.24 -11.20 -14.65
CA LYS A 283 12.84 -11.96 -15.85
C LYS A 283 13.84 -11.76 -17.00
N GLU A 284 14.32 -10.53 -17.23
CA GLU A 284 15.36 -10.25 -18.23
C GLU A 284 16.69 -10.96 -17.91
N MET A 285 17.12 -10.97 -16.65
CA MET A 285 18.33 -11.66 -16.22
C MET A 285 18.23 -13.17 -16.44
N ILE A 286 17.08 -13.76 -16.12
CA ILE A 286 16.83 -15.19 -16.33
C ILE A 286 16.83 -15.54 -17.83
N GLN A 287 16.23 -14.68 -18.68
CA GLN A 287 16.09 -14.95 -20.11
C GLN A 287 17.31 -14.56 -20.95
N HIS A 288 18.03 -13.50 -20.55
CA HIS A 288 19.05 -12.84 -21.36
C HIS A 288 20.40 -12.70 -20.65
N GLY A 289 20.51 -13.12 -19.39
CA GLY A 289 21.74 -13.10 -18.60
C GLY A 289 22.09 -11.74 -17.98
N ALA A 290 21.33 -10.68 -18.26
CA ALA A 290 21.55 -9.34 -17.71
C ALA A 290 20.25 -8.52 -17.69
N PRO A 291 20.12 -7.56 -16.76
CA PRO A 291 19.00 -6.61 -16.79
C PRO A 291 19.18 -5.65 -17.97
N GLN A 292 18.09 -5.33 -18.64
CA GLN A 292 18.02 -4.41 -19.78
C GLN A 292 17.24 -3.15 -19.43
N THR A 293 16.16 -3.29 -18.65
CA THR A 293 15.31 -2.16 -18.27
C THR A 293 15.97 -1.31 -17.18
N PRO A 294 16.10 0.01 -17.39
CA PRO A 294 16.55 0.93 -16.34
C PRO A 294 15.47 1.12 -15.27
N PHE A 295 15.93 1.36 -14.04
CA PHE A 295 15.09 1.88 -12.96
C PHE A 295 14.55 3.28 -13.28
N MET A 296 13.61 3.76 -12.48
CA MET A 296 12.97 5.04 -12.74
C MET A 296 13.99 6.18 -12.81
N GLN A 297 13.79 7.08 -13.77
CA GLN A 297 14.60 8.28 -13.96
C GLN A 297 13.78 9.55 -13.66
N GLN A 298 14.48 10.69 -13.65
CA GLN A 298 13.87 12.02 -13.53
C GLN A 298 12.65 12.18 -14.46
N ASP A 299 11.60 12.77 -13.93
CA ASP A 299 10.33 13.07 -14.60
C ASP A 299 9.50 11.86 -15.06
N GLU A 300 9.99 10.63 -14.87
CA GLU A 300 9.18 9.43 -15.12
C GLU A 300 8.02 9.34 -14.14
N VAL A 301 6.90 8.81 -14.62
CA VAL A 301 5.64 8.70 -13.88
C VAL A 301 5.25 7.24 -13.74
N VAL A 302 4.81 6.86 -12.56
CA VAL A 302 4.13 5.58 -12.31
C VAL A 302 2.69 5.85 -11.88
N GLU A 303 1.75 5.06 -12.39
CA GLU A 303 0.36 5.07 -11.95
C GLU A 303 -0.10 3.69 -11.51
N PHE A 304 -0.77 3.60 -10.35
CA PHE A 304 -1.45 2.40 -9.87
C PHE A 304 -2.95 2.64 -9.71
N ASN A 305 -3.76 1.67 -10.15
CA ASN A 305 -5.20 1.71 -9.95
C ASN A 305 -5.80 0.31 -9.85
N VAL A 306 -6.95 0.20 -9.19
CA VAL A 306 -7.73 -1.03 -9.07
C VAL A 306 -9.18 -0.68 -9.35
N PHE A 307 -9.78 -1.43 -10.27
CA PHE A 307 -11.13 -1.19 -10.73
C PHE A 307 -12.08 -2.29 -10.25
N ASP A 308 -13.32 -1.92 -9.97
CA ASP A 308 -14.41 -2.87 -9.79
C ASP A 308 -14.82 -3.52 -11.13
N THR A 309 -15.76 -4.45 -11.08
CA THR A 309 -16.30 -5.14 -12.27
C THR A 309 -17.02 -4.22 -13.26
N ASN A 310 -17.38 -3.01 -12.84
CA ASN A 310 -18.01 -1.99 -13.67
C ASN A 310 -17.00 -0.98 -14.24
N GLY A 311 -15.70 -1.13 -13.94
CA GLY A 311 -14.65 -0.22 -14.38
C GLY A 311 -14.53 1.06 -13.55
N ASN A 312 -15.14 1.13 -12.37
CA ASN A 312 -14.95 2.26 -11.45
C ASN A 312 -13.70 2.04 -10.59
N SER A 313 -12.89 3.09 -10.39
CA SER A 313 -11.78 3.00 -9.44
C SER A 313 -12.30 2.71 -8.03
N LEU A 314 -11.59 1.86 -7.29
CA LEU A 314 -11.94 1.51 -5.92
C LEU A 314 -11.30 2.44 -4.91
N PHE A 315 -9.99 2.64 -5.01
CA PHE A 315 -9.18 3.41 -4.06
C PHE A 315 -8.87 4.84 -4.55
N GLY A 316 -9.20 5.16 -5.80
CA GLY A 316 -8.54 6.24 -6.54
C GLY A 316 -7.16 5.81 -7.03
N ALA A 317 -6.56 6.59 -7.94
CA ALA A 317 -5.24 6.29 -8.49
C ALA A 317 -4.12 6.88 -7.63
N ILE A 318 -3.02 6.13 -7.52
CA ILE A 318 -1.69 6.68 -7.21
C ILE A 318 -1.09 7.11 -8.55
N GLU A 319 -0.59 8.34 -8.65
CA GLU A 319 0.11 8.87 -9.84
C GLU A 319 1.30 9.70 -9.33
N GLN A 320 2.51 9.15 -9.39
CA GLN A 320 3.69 9.79 -8.80
C GLN A 320 4.78 9.99 -9.83
N ARG A 321 5.42 11.16 -9.77
CA ARG A 321 6.57 11.54 -10.61
C ARG A 321 7.87 11.46 -9.80
N VAL A 322 8.95 10.98 -10.42
CA VAL A 322 10.28 11.05 -9.82
C VAL A 322 10.87 12.45 -9.99
N THR A 323 11.29 13.05 -8.88
CA THR A 323 11.90 14.39 -8.85
C THR A 323 13.21 14.36 -8.06
N ALA A 324 14.32 14.74 -8.70
CA ALA A 324 15.59 14.90 -8.03
C ALA A 324 15.54 16.09 -7.06
N SER A 325 15.99 15.89 -5.83
CA SER A 325 16.10 16.97 -4.86
C SER A 325 17.09 18.00 -5.39
N ASN A 326 16.65 19.24 -5.59
CA ASN A 326 17.56 20.35 -5.83
C ASN A 326 18.36 20.60 -4.55
N LYS A 327 19.46 19.86 -4.34
CA LYS A 327 20.51 20.34 -3.47
C LYS A 327 21.07 21.57 -4.17
N SER A 328 20.61 22.75 -3.76
CA SER A 328 21.37 23.96 -4.00
C SER A 328 22.80 23.68 -3.52
N GLU A 329 23.76 23.82 -4.42
CA GLU A 329 25.18 23.91 -4.11
C GLU A 329 25.38 25.11 -3.16
N ASN A 330 25.13 24.90 -1.87
CA ASN A 330 25.43 25.84 -0.78
C ASN A 330 25.45 25.06 0.54
N GLN A 331 26.47 24.21 0.67
CA GLN A 331 27.13 23.91 1.93
C GLN A 331 28.64 23.96 1.70
#